data_AF-A0A2S5D0Y3-F1
#
_entry.id   AF-A0A2S5D0Y3-F1
#
_cell.length_a   1.000
_cell.length_b   1.000
_cell.length_c   1.000
_cell.angle_alpha   90.00
_cell.angle_beta   90.00
_cell.angle_gamma   90.00
#
_symmetry.space_group_name_H-M   'P 1'
#
loop_
_entity.id
_entity.type
_entity.pdbx_description
1 polymer ?
#
loop_
_entity_poly.entity_id
_entity_poly.type
_entity_poly.pdbx_seq_one_letter_code
_entity_poly.pdbx_strand_id
1 'polypeptide(L)'
;MILNFKSTPLITKTTRNIDAPEISTYFQTNIPSRLIEFWKSYNEVSFENGINIYGFDIAIERNGLYEVSTYAPEYILIGDDGGGQGLFLKKNSDLNVFYQDFGALSLPFYTLDTDLFRWLENDPLIEDDFTLDEPDLIDKVKVYVVRKPNEANKFIMEIRKCFNLNLSINDIKEKLNSLPFLVIQDITIMKYIKTIEILNQKYNCIEVRNSKNVIIISPEKN
;
A
#
# COMPACT_ATOMS: atom_id res chain seq x y z
N MET A 1 10.93 -25.61 12.66
CA MET A 1 11.13 -24.16 12.81
C MET A 1 10.52 -23.68 14.11
N ILE A 2 11.19 -22.79 14.84
CA ILE A 2 10.63 -22.05 15.99
C ILE A 2 10.61 -20.57 15.59
N LEU A 3 9.47 -19.90 15.76
CA LEU A 3 9.32 -18.47 15.57
C LEU A 3 9.05 -17.85 16.94
N ASN A 4 9.78 -16.79 17.27
CA ASN A 4 9.66 -16.09 18.56
C ASN A 4 8.81 -14.83 18.36
N PHE A 5 7.50 -15.01 18.38
CA PHE A 5 6.55 -13.90 18.22
C PHE A 5 6.52 -13.02 19.49
N LYS A 6 6.50 -11.70 19.30
CA LYS A 6 6.26 -10.73 20.39
C LYS A 6 4.80 -10.78 20.86
N SER A 7 3.86 -10.76 19.92
CA SER A 7 2.43 -11.05 20.15
C SER A 7 2.16 -12.56 20.08
N THR A 8 0.96 -12.98 20.50
CA THR A 8 0.53 -14.39 20.43
C THR A 8 -0.39 -14.57 19.22
N PRO A 9 0.12 -14.93 18.03
CA PRO A 9 -0.75 -15.21 16.89
C PRO A 9 -1.57 -16.49 17.11
N LEU A 10 -2.71 -16.58 16.42
CA LEU A 10 -3.42 -17.83 16.23
C LEU A 10 -2.63 -18.68 15.22
N ILE A 11 -2.22 -19.88 15.66
CA ILE A 11 -1.39 -20.77 14.85
C ILE A 11 -2.14 -22.07 14.58
N THR A 12 -2.31 -22.39 13.30
CA THR A 12 -2.74 -23.70 12.86
C THR A 12 -1.55 -24.46 12.31
N LYS A 13 -1.26 -25.64 12.87
CA LYS A 13 -0.18 -26.51 12.38
C LYS A 13 -0.65 -27.29 11.16
N THR A 14 0.25 -27.52 10.20
CA THR A 14 -0.06 -28.43 9.10
C THR A 14 -0.04 -29.88 9.59
N THR A 15 -0.97 -30.69 9.09
CA THR A 15 -0.98 -32.14 9.28
C THR A 15 -0.46 -32.88 8.04
N ARG A 16 -0.25 -32.15 6.94
CA ARG A 16 0.23 -32.70 5.67
C ARG A 16 1.75 -32.79 5.72
N ASN A 17 2.27 -33.96 5.37
CA ASN A 17 3.71 -34.13 5.17
C ASN A 17 4.08 -33.61 3.77
N ILE A 18 4.39 -32.32 3.67
CA ILE A 18 4.79 -31.66 2.44
C ILE A 18 6.32 -31.78 2.29
N ASP A 19 6.81 -32.05 1.08
CA ASP A 19 8.24 -32.06 0.80
C ASP A 19 8.71 -30.85 -0.03
N ALA A 20 10.04 -30.64 -0.06
CA ALA A 20 10.63 -29.49 -0.75
C ALA A 20 10.51 -29.57 -2.29
N PRO A 21 10.62 -30.76 -2.92
CA PRO A 21 10.34 -30.93 -4.34
C PRO A 21 8.92 -30.51 -4.73
N GLU A 22 7.90 -30.94 -4.01
CA GLU A 22 6.49 -30.59 -4.28
C GLU A 22 6.29 -29.07 -4.31
N ILE A 23 6.81 -28.38 -3.29
CA ILE A 23 6.76 -26.92 -3.18
C ILE A 23 7.43 -26.24 -4.38
N SER A 24 8.65 -26.65 -4.70
CA SER A 24 9.43 -26.05 -5.79
C SER A 24 8.79 -26.29 -7.15
N THR A 25 8.19 -27.46 -7.36
CA THR A 25 7.48 -27.81 -8.60
C THR A 25 6.27 -26.92 -8.82
N TYR A 26 5.48 -26.64 -7.78
CA TYR A 26 4.29 -25.80 -7.94
C TYR A 26 4.65 -24.37 -8.35
N PHE A 27 5.58 -23.73 -7.64
CA PHE A 27 5.93 -22.32 -7.90
C PHE A 27 6.93 -22.14 -9.06
N GLN A 28 7.48 -23.23 -9.61
CA GLN A 28 8.45 -23.25 -10.71
C GLN A 28 9.65 -22.34 -10.46
N THR A 29 10.12 -22.29 -9.22
CA THR A 29 11.17 -21.38 -8.76
C THR A 29 11.90 -21.96 -7.56
N ASN A 30 13.07 -21.43 -7.26
CA ASN A 30 13.77 -21.79 -6.04
C ASN A 30 13.10 -21.07 -4.85
N ILE A 31 12.58 -21.87 -3.91
CA ILE A 31 11.97 -21.36 -2.69
C ILE A 31 13.02 -21.37 -1.57
N PRO A 32 13.24 -20.23 -0.87
CA PRO A 32 14.16 -20.19 0.26
C PRO A 32 13.81 -21.25 1.30
N SER A 33 14.82 -21.97 1.81
CA SER A 33 14.62 -23.11 2.72
C SER A 33 13.81 -22.75 3.96
N ARG A 34 13.92 -21.52 4.44
CA ARG A 34 13.18 -21.03 5.60
C ARG A 34 11.66 -20.91 5.35
N LEU A 35 11.23 -20.60 4.11
CA LEU A 35 9.81 -20.65 3.71
C LEU A 35 9.32 -22.10 3.57
N ILE A 36 10.17 -22.99 3.06
CA ILE A 36 9.86 -24.43 3.02
C ILE A 36 9.64 -24.97 4.44
N GLU A 37 10.51 -24.63 5.39
CA GLU A 37 10.36 -25.02 6.78
C GLU A 37 9.09 -24.46 7.43
N PHE A 38 8.72 -23.22 7.09
CA PHE A 38 7.47 -22.62 7.51
C PHE A 38 6.27 -23.43 7.00
N TRP A 39 6.20 -23.71 5.70
CA TRP A 39 5.11 -24.48 5.09
C TRP A 39 5.04 -25.94 5.54
N LYS A 40 6.16 -26.53 5.97
CA LYS A 40 6.18 -27.84 6.63
C LYS A 40 5.69 -27.82 8.07
N SER A 41 5.62 -26.65 8.69
CA SER A 41 5.30 -26.49 10.11
C SER A 41 3.89 -25.91 10.32
N TYR A 42 3.41 -25.06 9.42
CA TYR A 42 2.23 -24.22 9.63
C TYR A 42 1.26 -24.35 8.46
N ASN A 43 -0.02 -24.51 8.79
CA ASN A 43 -1.13 -24.37 7.85
C ASN A 43 -1.58 -22.92 7.73
N GLU A 44 -1.47 -22.16 8.82
CA GLU A 44 -1.86 -20.75 8.87
C GLU A 44 -1.28 -20.10 10.13
N VAL A 45 -0.89 -18.83 10.02
CA VAL A 45 -0.50 -17.99 11.17
C VAL A 45 -1.24 -16.65 11.03
N SER A 46 -2.16 -16.38 11.94
CA SER A 46 -3.02 -15.19 11.90
C SER A 46 -2.79 -14.31 13.13
N PHE A 47 -2.68 -13.01 12.91
CA PHE A 47 -2.47 -12.00 13.94
C PHE A 47 -3.79 -11.24 14.20
N GLU A 48 -3.95 -10.69 15.42
CA GLU A 48 -5.17 -9.97 15.80
C GLU A 48 -5.42 -8.70 14.97
N ASN A 49 -4.36 -8.14 14.36
CA ASN A 49 -4.43 -6.98 13.49
C ASN A 49 -4.84 -7.31 12.04
N GLY A 50 -5.27 -8.55 11.76
CA GLY A 50 -5.75 -8.97 10.44
C GLY A 50 -4.69 -9.58 9.54
N ILE A 51 -3.39 -9.43 9.85
CA ILE A 51 -2.33 -10.07 9.08
C ILE A 51 -2.47 -11.59 9.15
N ASN A 52 -2.53 -12.23 7.99
CA ASN A 52 -2.65 -13.66 7.85
C ASN A 52 -1.60 -14.22 6.91
N ILE A 53 -0.82 -15.20 7.36
CA ILE A 53 0.20 -15.88 6.56
C ILE A 53 -0.23 -17.31 6.27
N TYR A 54 -0.24 -17.64 4.98
CA TYR A 54 -0.75 -18.88 4.46
C TYR A 54 0.25 -20.03 4.59
N GLY A 55 -0.24 -21.18 5.05
CA GLY A 55 0.38 -22.47 4.77
C GLY A 55 0.33 -22.81 3.28
N PHE A 56 1.03 -23.87 2.89
CA PHE A 56 1.25 -24.22 1.49
C PHE A 56 -0.05 -24.44 0.69
N ASP A 57 -1.00 -25.19 1.24
CA ASP A 57 -2.25 -25.52 0.54
C ASP A 57 -3.11 -24.26 0.31
N ILE A 58 -3.19 -23.38 1.32
CA ILE A 58 -3.89 -22.09 1.21
C ILE A 58 -3.17 -21.18 0.21
N ALA A 59 -1.83 -21.15 0.24
CA ALA A 59 -1.05 -20.35 -0.70
C ALA A 59 -1.29 -20.79 -2.15
N ILE A 60 -1.33 -22.10 -2.42
CA ILE A 60 -1.68 -22.66 -3.73
C ILE A 60 -3.06 -22.17 -4.19
N GLU A 61 -4.07 -22.36 -3.33
CA GLU A 61 -5.45 -21.99 -3.65
C GLU A 61 -5.56 -20.49 -3.97
N ARG A 62 -4.97 -19.65 -3.13
CA ARG A 62 -5.03 -18.19 -3.26
C ARG A 62 -4.24 -17.67 -4.46
N ASN A 63 -3.04 -18.21 -4.73
CA ASN A 63 -2.29 -17.83 -5.93
C ASN A 63 -3.07 -18.16 -7.21
N GLY A 64 -3.78 -19.30 -7.23
CA GLY A 64 -4.66 -19.68 -8.34
C GLY A 64 -5.87 -18.76 -8.46
N LEU A 65 -6.56 -18.47 -7.36
CA LEU A 65 -7.76 -17.62 -7.32
C LEU A 65 -7.50 -16.21 -7.85
N TYR A 66 -6.36 -15.61 -7.49
CA TYR A 66 -5.98 -14.26 -7.92
C TYR A 66 -5.14 -14.24 -9.20
N GLU A 67 -4.98 -15.38 -9.87
CA GLU A 67 -4.21 -15.53 -11.12
C GLU A 67 -2.81 -14.88 -11.02
N VAL A 68 -2.13 -15.08 -9.89
CA VAL A 68 -0.85 -14.41 -9.58
C VAL A 68 0.20 -14.70 -10.64
N SER A 69 0.23 -15.91 -11.20
CA SER A 69 1.14 -16.27 -12.30
C SER A 69 0.92 -15.44 -13.57
N THR A 70 -0.27 -14.89 -13.78
CA THR A 70 -0.63 -14.06 -14.94
C THR A 70 -0.29 -12.60 -14.66
N TYR A 71 -0.74 -12.06 -13.53
CA TYR A 71 -0.64 -10.62 -13.23
C TYR A 71 0.66 -10.21 -12.53
N ALA A 72 1.30 -11.13 -11.82
CA ALA A 72 2.54 -10.91 -11.06
C ALA A 72 3.47 -12.15 -11.13
N PRO A 73 3.95 -12.53 -12.34
CA PRO A 73 4.67 -13.79 -12.58
C PRO A 73 5.95 -13.95 -11.74
N GLU A 74 6.56 -12.85 -11.33
CA GLU A 74 7.78 -12.80 -10.52
C GLU A 74 7.52 -12.89 -9.01
N TYR A 75 6.27 -13.01 -8.58
CA TYR A 75 5.87 -12.98 -7.18
C TYR A 75 5.10 -14.24 -6.77
N ILE A 76 5.07 -14.48 -5.46
CA ILE A 76 4.28 -15.52 -4.81
C ILE A 76 3.45 -14.83 -3.74
N LEU A 77 2.13 -15.01 -3.78
CA LEU A 77 1.23 -14.60 -2.71
C LEU A 77 1.41 -15.53 -1.51
N ILE A 78 1.68 -14.96 -0.34
CA ILE A 78 1.99 -15.70 0.90
C ILE A 78 1.05 -15.37 2.06
N GLY A 79 0.18 -14.37 1.90
CA GLY A 79 -0.69 -13.92 2.96
C GLY A 79 -1.57 -12.74 2.53
N ASP A 80 -2.33 -12.20 3.47
CA ASP A 80 -3.15 -11.01 3.30
C ASP A 80 -3.27 -10.22 4.62
N ASP A 81 -3.90 -9.05 4.57
CA ASP A 81 -4.18 -8.19 5.71
C ASP A 81 -5.64 -8.25 6.21
N GLY A 82 -6.47 -9.12 5.63
CA GLY A 82 -7.91 -9.18 5.83
C GLY A 82 -8.71 -8.00 5.23
N GLY A 83 -8.03 -6.94 4.77
CA GLY A 83 -8.57 -5.70 4.23
C GLY A 83 -8.57 -5.60 2.71
N GLY A 84 -7.97 -6.57 2.02
CA GLY A 84 -7.92 -6.65 0.56
C GLY A 84 -6.52 -6.45 -0.03
N GLN A 85 -5.49 -6.31 0.81
CA GLN A 85 -4.10 -6.32 0.38
C GLN A 85 -3.51 -7.72 0.51
N GLY A 86 -2.85 -8.17 -0.57
CA GLY A 86 -2.06 -9.38 -0.57
C GLY A 86 -0.62 -9.10 -0.13
N LEU A 87 -0.03 -10.06 0.58
CA LEU A 87 1.38 -10.08 0.97
C LEU A 87 2.14 -11.00 0.02
N PHE A 88 3.26 -10.54 -0.52
CA PHE A 88 3.99 -11.22 -1.56
C PHE A 88 5.48 -11.36 -1.25
N LEU A 89 6.08 -12.40 -1.79
CA LEU A 89 7.53 -12.55 -1.90
C LEU A 89 7.94 -12.56 -3.36
N LYS A 90 9.07 -11.95 -3.67
CA LYS A 90 9.66 -12.04 -5.01
C LYS A 90 10.36 -13.38 -5.19
N LYS A 91 10.09 -14.05 -6.30
CA LYS A 91 10.75 -15.31 -6.70
C LYS A 91 12.25 -15.11 -6.85
N ASN A 92 13.03 -16.14 -6.50
CA ASN A 92 14.49 -16.13 -6.57
C ASN A 92 15.17 -14.92 -5.87
N SER A 93 14.52 -14.36 -4.86
CA SER A 93 15.03 -13.22 -4.08
C SER A 93 15.15 -13.58 -2.60
N ASP A 94 15.65 -12.64 -1.82
CA ASP A 94 15.59 -12.73 -0.37
C ASP A 94 14.13 -12.65 0.09
N LEU A 95 13.86 -13.09 1.32
CA LEU A 95 12.51 -13.18 1.89
C LEU A 95 11.91 -11.81 2.24
N ASN A 96 12.22 -10.76 1.46
CA ASN A 96 11.65 -9.43 1.64
C ASN A 96 10.16 -9.43 1.32
N VAL A 97 9.39 -8.78 2.19
CA VAL A 97 7.93 -8.71 2.08
C VAL A 97 7.51 -7.54 1.18
N PHE A 98 6.65 -7.85 0.22
CA PHE A 98 5.98 -6.90 -0.64
C PHE A 98 4.47 -6.94 -0.37
N TYR A 99 3.74 -5.90 -0.74
CA TYR A 99 2.29 -5.87 -0.64
C TYR A 99 1.62 -5.12 -1.80
N GLN A 100 0.39 -5.52 -2.12
CA GLN A 100 -0.43 -4.89 -3.16
C GLN A 100 -1.92 -5.21 -2.98
N ASP A 101 -2.78 -4.26 -3.36
CA ASP A 101 -4.25 -4.46 -3.40
C ASP A 101 -4.64 -5.56 -4.42
N PHE A 102 -5.44 -6.53 -4.00
CA PHE A 102 -5.91 -7.62 -4.86
C PHE A 102 -6.74 -7.13 -6.07
N GLY A 103 -7.51 -6.06 -5.91
CA GLY A 103 -8.34 -5.45 -6.94
C GLY A 103 -7.56 -4.64 -7.97
N ALA A 104 -6.26 -4.38 -7.74
CA ALA A 104 -5.39 -3.62 -8.63
C ALA A 104 -4.03 -4.29 -8.84
N LEU A 105 -4.01 -5.63 -8.87
CA LEU A 105 -2.79 -6.45 -8.98
C LEU A 105 -1.99 -6.13 -10.26
N SER A 106 -1.12 -5.14 -10.14
CA SER A 106 -0.30 -4.59 -11.22
C SER A 106 0.98 -4.01 -10.63
N LEU A 107 2.03 -3.94 -11.45
CA LEU A 107 3.33 -3.41 -11.03
C LEU A 107 3.34 -1.86 -11.02
N PRO A 108 4.14 -1.23 -10.15
CA PRO A 108 5.04 -1.82 -9.16
C PRO A 108 4.33 -2.22 -7.85
N PHE A 109 4.94 -3.15 -7.10
CA PHE A 109 4.49 -3.54 -5.75
C PHE A 109 5.17 -2.65 -4.72
N TYR A 110 4.52 -2.46 -3.57
CA TYR A 110 5.11 -1.79 -2.42
C TYR A 110 6.00 -2.77 -1.65
N THR A 111 7.07 -2.28 -1.02
CA THR A 111 8.02 -3.07 -0.23
C THR A 111 7.96 -2.61 1.23
N LEU A 112 8.01 -3.56 2.18
CA LEU A 112 8.21 -3.25 3.60
C LEU A 112 9.70 -3.17 3.98
N ASP A 113 10.61 -3.45 3.03
CA ASP A 113 12.06 -3.49 3.22
C ASP A 113 12.50 -4.30 4.46
N THR A 114 11.77 -5.38 4.73
CA THR A 114 12.04 -6.30 5.83
C THR A 114 11.88 -7.76 5.40
N ASP A 115 12.73 -8.62 5.97
CA ASP A 115 12.60 -10.07 5.90
C ASP A 115 11.30 -10.53 6.56
N LEU A 116 10.61 -11.49 5.93
CA LEU A 116 9.34 -12.05 6.37
C LEU A 116 9.40 -12.51 7.82
N PHE A 117 10.36 -13.35 8.18
CA PHE A 117 10.38 -13.95 9.51
C PHE A 117 10.75 -12.93 10.57
N ARG A 118 11.66 -12.01 10.26
CA ARG A 118 11.92 -10.86 11.13
C ARG A 118 10.65 -10.01 11.33
N TRP A 119 9.88 -9.76 10.28
CA TRP A 119 8.65 -8.99 10.36
C TRP A 119 7.59 -9.71 11.21
N LEU A 120 7.37 -11.00 10.98
CA LEU A 120 6.44 -11.82 11.76
C LEU A 120 6.80 -11.88 13.25
N GLU A 121 8.09 -11.97 13.58
CA GLU A 121 8.55 -11.99 14.98
C GLU A 121 8.38 -10.64 15.70
N ASN A 122 8.19 -9.53 14.96
CA ASN A 122 8.19 -8.17 15.50
C ASN A 122 6.83 -7.46 15.36
N ASP A 123 5.72 -8.18 15.56
CA ASP A 123 4.34 -7.65 15.46
C ASP A 123 4.07 -7.07 14.06
N PRO A 124 3.84 -7.96 13.07
CA PRO A 124 3.81 -7.57 11.67
C PRO A 124 2.70 -6.56 11.43
N LEU A 125 3.06 -5.42 10.85
CA LEU A 125 2.13 -4.38 10.43
C LEU A 125 2.47 -4.00 9.00
N ILE A 126 1.44 -3.85 8.18
CA ILE A 126 1.55 -3.04 6.96
C ILE A 126 1.27 -1.63 7.43
N GLU A 127 2.29 -0.77 7.40
CA GLU A 127 2.06 0.66 7.55
C GLU A 127 1.27 1.11 6.32
N ASP A 128 -0.04 1.04 6.42
CA ASP A 128 -0.86 1.90 5.61
C ASP A 128 -0.41 3.33 5.97
N ASP A 129 0.02 4.11 4.99
CA ASP A 129 -0.05 5.58 5.07
C ASP A 129 -1.50 6.06 5.36
N PHE A 130 -2.45 5.11 5.43
CA PHE A 130 -3.82 5.20 5.91
C PHE A 130 -4.03 4.31 7.15
N THR A 131 -3.33 4.59 8.25
CA THR A 131 -3.76 4.04 9.54
C THR A 131 -5.23 4.41 9.78
N LEU A 132 -6.12 3.42 9.60
CA LEU A 132 -7.57 3.50 9.83
C LEU A 132 -7.92 3.53 11.33
N ASP A 133 -7.02 4.07 12.15
CA ASP A 133 -7.20 4.28 13.60
C ASP A 133 -7.36 5.77 13.96
N GLU A 134 -7.72 6.62 13.00
CA GLU A 134 -8.42 7.87 13.29
C GLU A 134 -9.82 7.85 12.64
N PRO A 135 -10.92 7.96 13.41
CA PRO A 135 -12.27 8.21 12.91
C PRO A 135 -12.41 9.42 11.97
N ASP A 136 -11.33 10.18 11.80
CA ASP A 136 -11.24 11.42 11.05
C ASP A 136 -10.79 11.20 9.58
N LEU A 137 -10.43 9.99 9.09
CA LEU A 137 -10.03 9.81 7.67
C LEU A 137 -11.19 9.73 6.66
N ILE A 138 -12.44 9.84 7.12
CA ILE A 138 -13.59 10.27 6.30
C ILE A 138 -13.67 11.81 6.25
N ASP A 139 -12.62 12.53 6.68
CA ASP A 139 -12.66 13.98 6.70
C ASP A 139 -12.80 14.54 5.28
N LYS A 140 -13.83 15.35 5.16
CA LYS A 140 -14.00 16.31 4.10
C LYS A 140 -12.85 17.33 4.22
N VAL A 141 -11.95 17.32 3.25
CA VAL A 141 -10.76 18.18 3.26
C VAL A 141 -10.91 19.42 2.39
N LYS A 142 -10.05 20.41 2.64
CA LYS A 142 -9.89 21.64 1.87
C LYS A 142 -8.51 21.65 1.23
N VAL A 143 -8.46 21.92 -0.08
CA VAL A 143 -7.22 21.99 -0.85
C VAL A 143 -6.91 23.44 -1.18
N TYR A 144 -5.72 23.89 -0.81
CA TYR A 144 -5.24 25.24 -1.05
C TYR A 144 -4.01 25.24 -1.95
N VAL A 145 -3.86 26.28 -2.75
CA VAL A 145 -2.55 26.69 -3.26
C VAL A 145 -1.96 27.70 -2.29
N VAL A 146 -0.79 27.41 -1.73
CA VAL A 146 -0.14 28.23 -0.69
C VAL A 146 1.16 28.88 -1.16
N ARG A 147 1.68 28.47 -2.32
CA ARG A 147 2.86 29.09 -2.97
C ARG A 147 2.60 29.29 -4.47
N LYS A 148 3.35 30.17 -5.12
CA LYS A 148 3.25 30.31 -6.58
C LYS A 148 3.92 29.11 -7.27
N PRO A 149 3.22 28.38 -8.16
CA PRO A 149 3.82 27.27 -8.91
C PRO A 149 4.87 27.79 -9.90
N ASN A 150 5.98 27.06 -10.02
CA ASN A 150 7.08 27.33 -10.98
C ASN A 150 6.61 27.36 -12.45
N GLU A 151 5.62 26.54 -12.82
CA GLU A 151 5.05 26.46 -14.17
C GLU A 151 3.53 26.71 -14.15
N ALA A 152 3.13 27.93 -13.81
CA ALA A 152 1.74 28.30 -13.54
C ALA A 152 0.71 27.87 -14.61
N ASN A 153 1.00 28.04 -15.91
CA ASN A 153 0.04 27.64 -16.95
C ASN A 153 -0.23 26.12 -16.96
N LYS A 154 0.82 25.30 -16.83
CA LYS A 154 0.67 23.84 -16.80
C LYS A 154 -0.02 23.39 -15.51
N PHE A 155 0.37 23.98 -14.39
CA PHE A 155 -0.28 23.75 -13.10
C PHE A 155 -1.79 24.01 -13.18
N ILE A 156 -2.21 25.13 -13.76
CA ILE A 156 -3.64 25.48 -13.90
C ILE A 156 -4.39 24.43 -14.72
N MET A 157 -3.81 23.94 -15.82
CA MET A 157 -4.43 22.88 -16.63
C MET A 157 -4.58 21.58 -15.84
N GLU A 158 -3.54 21.18 -15.13
CA GLU A 158 -3.50 19.92 -14.37
C GLU A 158 -4.42 19.96 -13.16
N ILE A 159 -4.44 21.05 -12.38
CA ILE A 159 -5.30 21.17 -11.20
C ILE A 159 -6.79 21.26 -11.58
N ARG A 160 -7.11 21.94 -12.70
CA ARG A 160 -8.47 21.94 -13.25
C ARG A 160 -8.93 20.55 -13.64
N LYS A 161 -8.07 19.79 -14.32
CA LYS A 161 -8.37 18.42 -14.74
C LYS A 161 -8.50 17.49 -13.53
N CYS A 162 -7.60 17.61 -12.55
CA CYS A 162 -7.58 16.82 -11.32
C CYS A 162 -8.89 16.94 -10.54
N PHE A 163 -9.36 18.17 -10.29
CA PHE A 163 -10.55 18.41 -9.47
C PHE A 163 -11.83 18.69 -10.25
N ASN A 164 -11.79 18.58 -11.57
CA ASN A 164 -12.91 18.93 -12.46
C ASN A 164 -13.50 20.33 -12.15
N LEU A 165 -12.61 21.33 -12.04
CA LEU A 165 -12.99 22.68 -11.59
C LEU A 165 -13.78 23.43 -12.66
N ASN A 166 -14.90 24.03 -12.24
CA ASN A 166 -15.72 24.93 -13.07
C ASN A 166 -15.13 26.35 -13.24
N LEU A 167 -13.98 26.64 -12.62
CA LEU A 167 -13.28 27.94 -12.75
C LEU A 167 -12.54 28.06 -14.07
N SER A 168 -12.56 29.24 -14.70
CA SER A 168 -11.81 29.51 -15.93
C SER A 168 -10.29 29.52 -15.69
N ILE A 169 -9.49 29.44 -16.76
CA ILE A 169 -8.02 29.56 -16.65
C ILE A 169 -7.65 30.93 -16.08
N ASN A 170 -8.35 31.98 -16.52
CA ASN A 170 -8.11 33.34 -16.06
C ASN A 170 -8.51 33.53 -14.60
N ASP A 171 -9.63 32.94 -14.17
CA ASP A 171 -10.08 33.01 -12.78
C ASP A 171 -9.02 32.43 -11.84
N ILE A 172 -8.44 31.28 -12.21
CA ILE A 172 -7.39 30.66 -11.40
C ILE A 172 -6.10 31.50 -11.43
N LYS A 173 -5.72 32.07 -12.59
CA LYS A 173 -4.56 32.98 -12.68
C LYS A 173 -4.72 34.19 -11.74
N GLU A 174 -5.89 34.80 -11.73
CA GLU A 174 -6.17 35.93 -10.84
C GLU A 174 -6.08 35.53 -9.37
N LYS A 175 -6.66 34.38 -9.00
CA LYS A 175 -6.61 33.86 -7.64
C LYS A 175 -5.19 33.47 -7.18
N LEU A 176 -4.32 33.03 -8.09
CA LEU A 176 -2.91 32.76 -7.79
C LEU A 176 -2.10 34.02 -7.41
N ASN A 177 -2.64 35.23 -7.64
CA ASN A 177 -2.03 36.47 -7.15
C ASN A 177 -2.33 36.75 -5.68
N SER A 178 -3.30 36.05 -5.08
CA SER A 178 -3.74 36.23 -3.69
C SER A 178 -3.78 34.89 -2.96
N LEU A 179 -2.61 34.47 -2.43
CA LEU A 179 -2.46 33.21 -1.71
C LEU A 179 -2.70 33.40 -0.19
N PRO A 180 -3.25 32.40 0.52
CA PRO A 180 -3.64 31.08 0.04
C PRO A 180 -4.95 31.09 -0.77
N PHE A 181 -4.97 30.34 -1.88
CA PHE A 181 -6.13 30.19 -2.76
C PHE A 181 -6.82 28.85 -2.48
N LEU A 182 -8.06 28.86 -1.98
CA LEU A 182 -8.89 27.66 -1.84
C LEU A 182 -9.32 27.15 -3.23
N VAL A 183 -8.81 25.99 -3.61
CA VAL A 183 -9.08 25.34 -4.90
C VAL A 183 -10.42 24.62 -4.87
N ILE A 184 -10.60 23.79 -3.85
CA ILE A 184 -11.77 22.94 -3.67
C ILE A 184 -11.89 22.57 -2.18
N GLN A 185 -13.12 22.32 -1.74
CA GLN A 185 -13.42 21.85 -0.39
C GLN A 185 -14.42 20.69 -0.45
N ASP A 186 -14.64 20.05 0.69
CA ASP A 186 -15.62 18.99 0.87
C ASP A 186 -15.37 17.75 -0.02
N ILE A 187 -14.08 17.50 -0.31
CA ILE A 187 -13.63 16.32 -1.03
C ILE A 187 -13.11 15.26 -0.07
N THR A 188 -13.22 13.99 -0.48
CA THR A 188 -12.64 12.86 0.24
C THR A 188 -11.17 12.72 -0.18
N ILE A 189 -10.23 12.89 0.76
CA ILE A 189 -8.79 12.91 0.46
C ILE A 189 -8.31 11.64 -0.23
N MET A 190 -8.84 10.48 0.14
CA MET A 190 -8.52 9.17 -0.45
C MET A 190 -8.61 9.15 -1.98
N LYS A 191 -9.55 9.92 -2.56
CA LYS A 191 -9.72 9.97 -4.02
C LYS A 191 -8.58 10.72 -4.73
N TYR A 192 -7.88 11.60 -4.03
CA TYR A 192 -6.98 12.59 -4.64
C TYR A 192 -5.56 12.57 -4.08
N ILE A 193 -5.27 11.84 -3.01
CA ILE A 193 -3.98 11.86 -2.30
C ILE A 193 -2.78 11.64 -3.24
N LYS A 194 -2.75 10.52 -3.97
CA LYS A 194 -1.69 10.21 -4.95
C LYS A 194 -1.53 11.30 -6.01
N THR A 195 -2.62 11.89 -6.47
CA THR A 195 -2.56 12.95 -7.49
C THR A 195 -2.05 14.27 -6.91
N ILE A 196 -2.42 14.60 -5.68
CA ILE A 196 -1.94 15.79 -4.97
C ILE A 196 -0.43 15.68 -4.69
N GLU A 197 0.05 14.51 -4.30
CA GLU A 197 1.48 14.24 -4.11
C GLU A 197 2.27 14.45 -5.40
N ILE A 198 1.80 13.90 -6.53
CA ILE A 198 2.42 14.10 -7.84
C ILE A 198 2.46 15.60 -8.21
N LEU A 199 1.38 16.33 -7.96
CA LEU A 199 1.34 17.78 -8.19
C LEU A 199 2.34 18.52 -7.29
N ASN A 200 2.50 18.11 -6.03
CA ASN A 200 3.46 18.72 -5.12
C ASN A 200 4.92 18.39 -5.47
N GLN A 201 5.24 17.18 -5.91
CA GLN A 201 6.56 16.84 -6.43
C GLN A 201 6.97 17.74 -7.61
N LYS A 202 6.00 18.13 -8.44
CA LYS A 202 6.23 18.94 -9.65
C LYS A 202 6.23 20.45 -9.40
N TYR A 203 5.28 20.92 -8.60
CA TYR A 203 4.96 22.35 -8.45
C TYR A 203 5.20 22.89 -7.05
N ASN A 204 5.34 22.01 -6.06
CA ASN A 204 5.60 22.30 -4.65
C ASN A 204 4.77 23.46 -4.08
N CYS A 205 3.44 23.40 -4.22
CA CYS A 205 2.59 24.55 -3.96
C CYS A 205 1.22 24.27 -3.32
N ILE A 206 0.83 23.00 -3.13
CA ILE A 206 -0.48 22.60 -2.62
C ILE A 206 -0.39 22.24 -1.13
N GLU A 207 -1.35 22.74 -0.36
CA GLU A 207 -1.56 22.36 1.03
C GLU A 207 -2.97 21.77 1.19
N VAL A 208 -3.09 20.68 1.94
CA VAL A 208 -4.38 20.06 2.28
C VAL A 208 -4.62 20.19 3.77
N ARG A 209 -5.83 20.62 4.12
CA ARG A 209 -6.27 20.77 5.51
C ARG A 209 -7.52 19.94 5.77
N ASN A 210 -7.59 19.31 6.94
CA ASN A 210 -8.79 18.60 7.38
C ASN A 210 -9.91 19.55 7.85
N SER A 211 -11.02 18.99 8.32
CA SER A 211 -12.18 19.74 8.80
C SER A 211 -11.85 20.69 9.97
N LYS A 212 -10.85 20.32 10.80
CA LYS A 212 -10.30 21.09 11.92
C LYS A 212 -9.22 22.11 11.50
N ASN A 213 -8.98 22.30 10.20
CA ASN A 213 -7.91 23.11 9.61
C ASN A 213 -6.47 22.64 9.97
N VAL A 214 -6.29 21.40 10.42
CA VAL A 214 -4.97 20.80 10.60
C VAL A 214 -4.38 20.48 9.23
N ILE A 215 -3.12 20.83 9.01
CA ILE A 215 -2.42 20.55 7.76
C ILE A 215 -2.05 19.06 7.73
N ILE A 216 -2.51 18.36 6.70
CA ILE A 216 -2.22 16.94 6.48
C ILE A 216 -1.25 16.71 5.31
N ILE A 217 -1.21 17.64 4.35
CA ILE A 217 -0.22 17.66 3.25
C ILE A 217 0.27 19.09 3.12
N SER A 218 1.59 19.29 3.03
CA SER A 218 2.23 20.58 2.86
C SER A 218 3.30 20.52 1.77
N PRO A 219 3.60 21.62 1.08
CA PRO A 219 4.80 21.74 0.25
C PRO A 219 6.08 21.55 1.10
N GLU A 220 7.11 20.93 0.52
CA GLU A 220 8.43 20.79 1.13
C GLU A 220 9.04 22.17 1.43
N LYS A 221 9.88 22.27 2.47
CA LYS A 221 10.62 23.50 2.75
C LYS A 221 11.73 23.64 1.71
N ASN A 222 11.69 24.75 0.95
CA ASN A 222 12.80 25.14 0.07
C ASN A 222 14.02 25.55 0.89
#